data_AF-A0AAN4YG97-F1
#
_entry.id   AF-A0AAN4YG97-F1
#
_cell.length_a   1.000
_cell.length_b   1.000
_cell.length_c   1.000
_cell.angle_alpha   90.00
_cell.angle_beta   90.00
_cell.angle_gamma   90.00
#
_symmetry.space_group_name_H-M   'P 1'
#
loop_
_entity.id
_entity.type
_entity.pdbx_description
1 polymer ?
#
loop_
_entity_poly.entity_id
_entity_poly.type
_entity_poly.pdbx_seq_one_letter_code
_entity_poly.pdbx_strand_id
1 'polypeptide(L)'
;MFYYPNMLARYQSDDLASYVWVSIEEVKRFDLALYKFHKMLRRAGTRDSAVGSYSVTTVDGALTAADLRFPMPTNDALWHAVCKDQWLSATTKGVYLCNLNDAMEDQWISNSAELIGFLF
;
A
#
# COMPACT_ATOMS: atom_id res chain seq x y z
N MET A 1 3.49 0.76 -9.35
CA MET A 1 2.27 0.68 -8.52
C MET A 1 2.49 1.48 -7.25
N PHE A 2 3.62 1.24 -6.55
CA PHE A 2 4.09 1.88 -5.32
C PHE A 2 4.35 3.41 -5.33
N TYR A 3 3.77 4.16 -6.25
CA TYR A 3 3.89 5.62 -6.34
C TYR A 3 2.50 6.24 -6.44
N TYR A 4 2.13 7.00 -5.41
CA TYR A 4 0.77 7.49 -5.24
C TYR A 4 0.26 8.35 -6.40
N PRO A 5 1.04 9.29 -6.97
CA PRO A 5 0.58 10.08 -8.12
C PRO A 5 0.21 9.24 -9.34
N ASN A 6 0.87 8.10 -9.57
CA ASN A 6 0.47 7.18 -10.64
C ASN A 6 -0.85 6.45 -10.35
N MET A 7 -1.23 6.30 -9.08
CA MET A 7 -2.55 5.78 -8.70
C MET A 7 -3.62 6.84 -8.95
N LEU A 8 -3.35 8.09 -8.57
CA LEU A 8 -4.27 9.24 -8.74
C LEU A 8 -4.53 9.57 -10.21
N ALA A 9 -3.49 9.55 -11.05
CA ALA A 9 -3.57 9.90 -12.47
C ALA A 9 -4.50 9.01 -13.31
N ARG A 10 -5.03 7.92 -12.75
CA ARG A 10 -5.97 7.01 -13.40
C ARG A 10 -7.41 7.52 -13.37
N TYR A 11 -7.71 8.50 -12.53
CA TYR A 11 -9.06 8.98 -12.29
C TYR A 11 -9.20 10.46 -12.67
N GLN A 12 -10.43 10.86 -12.97
CA GLN A 12 -10.83 12.23 -13.25
C GLN A 12 -11.74 12.75 -12.13
N SER A 13 -11.85 14.08 -12.02
CA SER A 13 -12.70 14.73 -11.00
C SER A 13 -14.18 14.34 -11.09
N ASP A 14 -14.60 13.85 -12.26
CA ASP A 14 -15.99 13.51 -12.58
C ASP A 14 -16.33 12.07 -12.16
N ASP A 15 -15.33 11.28 -11.80
CA ASP A 15 -15.51 9.89 -11.38
C ASP A 15 -16.20 9.81 -10.01
N LEU A 16 -16.94 8.73 -9.80
CA LEU A 16 -17.62 8.48 -8.52
C LEU A 16 -16.58 8.38 -7.39
N ALA A 17 -16.57 9.36 -6.49
CA ALA A 17 -15.55 9.49 -5.46
C ALA A 17 -15.35 8.22 -4.59
N SER A 18 -16.43 7.49 -4.30
CA SER A 18 -16.35 6.24 -3.53
C SER A 18 -15.70 5.10 -4.32
N TYR A 19 -15.92 5.05 -5.64
CA TYR A 19 -15.25 4.10 -6.53
C TYR A 19 -13.76 4.42 -6.62
N VAL A 20 -13.43 5.70 -6.88
CA VAL A 20 -12.04 6.19 -6.93
C VAL A 20 -11.28 5.83 -5.66
N TRP A 21 -11.87 6.11 -4.48
CA TRP A 21 -11.26 5.78 -3.20
C TRP A 21 -10.98 4.29 -3.06
N VAL A 22 -11.99 3.43 -3.27
CA VAL A 22 -11.83 1.97 -3.11
C VAL A 22 -10.76 1.44 -4.05
N SER A 23 -10.75 1.89 -5.30
CA SER A 23 -9.77 1.42 -6.27
C SER A 23 -8.34 1.88 -5.94
N ILE A 24 -8.15 3.09 -5.41
CA ILE A 24 -6.85 3.54 -4.89
C ILE A 24 -6.41 2.68 -3.69
N GLU A 25 -7.32 2.42 -2.78
CA GLU A 25 -7.07 1.72 -1.53
C GLU A 25 -6.81 0.22 -1.72
N GLU A 26 -7.42 -0.38 -2.74
CA GLU A 26 -7.10 -1.72 -3.22
C GLU A 26 -5.64 -1.82 -3.68
N VAL A 27 -5.21 -0.85 -4.52
CA VAL A 27 -3.84 -0.77 -5.03
C VAL A 27 -2.85 -0.62 -3.87
N LYS A 28 -3.10 0.29 -2.92
CA LYS A 28 -2.24 0.45 -1.73
C LYS A 28 -2.12 -0.84 -0.92
N ARG A 29 -3.24 -1.53 -0.65
CA ARG A 29 -3.26 -2.78 0.12
C ARG A 29 -2.52 -3.91 -0.58
N PHE A 30 -2.72 -4.04 -1.90
CA PHE A 30 -1.99 -5.01 -2.72
C PHE A 30 -0.48 -4.75 -2.68
N ASP A 31 -0.07 -3.51 -2.91
CA ASP A 31 1.34 -3.11 -2.88
C ASP A 31 1.99 -3.39 -1.53
N LEU A 32 1.30 -3.05 -0.44
CA LEU A 32 1.77 -3.34 0.91
C LEU A 32 1.86 -4.85 1.19
N ALA A 33 0.92 -5.65 0.70
CA ALA A 33 0.95 -7.11 0.82
C ALA A 33 2.13 -7.71 0.04
N LEU A 34 2.39 -7.21 -1.17
CA LEU A 34 3.52 -7.63 -1.99
C LEU A 34 4.86 -7.30 -1.32
N TYR A 35 4.98 -6.11 -0.72
CA TYR A 35 6.14 -5.76 0.12
C TYR A 35 6.34 -6.73 1.28
N LYS A 36 5.28 -7.03 2.04
CA LYS A 36 5.34 -7.99 3.16
C LYS A 36 5.76 -9.38 2.70
N PHE A 37 5.20 -9.84 1.58
CA PHE A 37 5.56 -11.12 0.96
C PHE A 37 7.03 -11.16 0.55
N HIS A 38 7.52 -10.11 -0.11
CA HIS A 38 8.92 -10.00 -0.50
C HIS A 38 9.86 -10.00 0.73
N LYS A 39 9.50 -9.28 1.80
CA LYS A 39 10.22 -9.29 3.08
C LYS A 39 10.24 -10.69 3.71
N MET A 40 9.14 -11.42 3.66
CA MET A 40 9.03 -12.79 4.17
C MET A 40 9.91 -13.78 3.40
N LEU A 41 9.89 -13.74 2.06
CA LEU A 41 10.73 -14.59 1.22
C LEU A 41 12.23 -14.37 1.51
N ARG A 42 12.65 -13.11 1.66
CA ARG A 42 14.03 -12.77 2.03
C ARG A 42 14.41 -13.37 3.39
N ARG A 43 13.56 -13.23 4.40
CA ARG A 43 13.78 -13.81 5.74
C ARG A 43 13.85 -15.34 5.71
N ALA A 44 13.02 -16.00 4.88
CA ALA A 44 13.03 -17.46 4.74
C ALA A 44 14.32 -17.95 4.08
N GLY A 45 14.75 -17.33 2.97
CA GLY A 45 16.01 -17.68 2.31
C GLY A 45 17.27 -17.49 3.18
N THR A 46 17.25 -16.50 4.09
CA THR A 46 18.33 -16.31 5.07
C THR A 46 18.39 -17.44 6.12
N ARG A 47 17.25 -18.07 6.48
CA ARG A 47 17.21 -19.14 7.49
C ARG A 47 17.76 -20.48 6.99
N ASP A 48 17.52 -20.80 5.72
CA ASP A 48 17.97 -22.08 5.14
C ASP A 48 19.43 -22.04 4.67
N SER A 49 20.04 -20.85 4.57
CA SER A 49 21.42 -20.66 4.13
C SER A 49 22.48 -20.84 5.24
N ALA A 50 22.09 -21.29 6.44
CA ALA A 50 23.03 -21.59 7.52
C ALA A 50 23.84 -22.88 7.30
N VAL A 51 23.51 -23.68 6.26
CA VAL A 51 24.31 -24.83 5.82
C VAL A 51 24.51 -24.74 4.31
N GLY A 52 25.67 -24.20 3.91
CA GLY A 52 26.32 -24.47 2.62
C GLY A 52 25.52 -24.18 1.33
N SER A 53 25.92 -23.09 0.65
CA SER A 53 25.85 -22.93 -0.82
C SER A 53 24.48 -22.96 -1.50
N TYR A 54 23.87 -21.79 -1.61
CA TYR A 54 23.57 -21.12 -2.89
C TYR A 54 23.23 -19.68 -2.52
N SER A 55 24.05 -18.74 -2.96
CA SER A 55 23.67 -17.34 -3.00
C SER A 55 22.41 -17.29 -3.87
N VAL A 56 21.23 -17.26 -3.24
CA VAL A 56 20.06 -16.64 -3.86
C VAL A 56 20.56 -15.27 -4.21
N THR A 57 20.97 -15.15 -5.47
CA THR A 57 21.44 -13.96 -6.16
C THR A 57 20.85 -12.76 -5.47
N THR A 58 21.71 -11.90 -4.92
CA THR A 58 21.35 -10.54 -4.51
C THR A 58 20.45 -9.99 -5.61
N VAL A 59 19.14 -10.02 -5.36
CA VAL A 59 18.19 -9.50 -6.34
C VAL A 59 18.43 -8.01 -6.30
N ASP A 60 19.13 -7.48 -7.31
CA ASP A 60 19.41 -6.07 -7.55
C ASP A 60 18.12 -5.20 -7.73
N GLY A 61 16.97 -5.70 -7.28
CA GLY A 61 15.66 -5.05 -7.31
C GLY A 61 14.81 -5.43 -6.10
N ALA A 62 15.44 -5.62 -4.94
CA ALA A 62 14.73 -6.03 -3.73
C ALA A 62 13.77 -4.93 -3.24
N LEU A 63 12.46 -5.13 -3.34
CA LEU A 63 11.45 -4.20 -2.84
C LEU A 63 11.68 -3.88 -1.35
N THR A 64 11.89 -2.60 -1.06
CA THR A 64 12.17 -2.01 0.25
C THR A 64 11.05 -1.08 0.70
N ALA A 65 11.07 -0.67 1.97
CA ALA A 65 10.14 0.35 2.45
C ALA A 65 10.34 1.72 1.76
N ALA A 66 11.54 2.03 1.27
CA ALA A 66 11.82 3.26 0.52
C ALA A 66 11.10 3.31 -0.83
N ASP A 67 10.73 2.15 -1.39
CA ASP A 67 9.97 2.05 -2.63
C ASP A 67 8.46 2.35 -2.43
N LEU A 68 7.97 2.31 -1.19
CA LEU A 68 6.55 2.53 -0.86
C LEU A 68 6.22 4.02 -0.75
N ARG A 69 6.09 4.68 -1.90
CA ARG A 69 5.83 6.13 -2.03
C ARG A 69 4.32 6.41 -2.12
N PHE A 70 3.59 5.99 -1.09
CA PHE A 70 2.16 6.23 -0.91
C PHE A 70 1.80 6.19 0.58
N PRO A 71 0.71 6.85 1.00
CA PRO A 71 0.27 6.82 2.40
C PRO A 71 -0.27 5.44 2.79
N MET A 72 -0.28 5.14 4.10
CA MET A 72 -0.84 3.88 4.61
C MET A 72 -2.31 3.70 4.16
N PRO A 73 -2.74 2.45 3.88
CA PRO A 73 -4.16 2.17 3.65
C PRO A 73 -5.02 2.62 4.84
N THR A 74 -6.21 3.12 4.57
CA THR A 74 -7.13 3.70 5.58
C THR A 74 -8.55 3.18 5.43
N ASN A 75 -9.43 3.56 6.37
CA ASN A 75 -10.88 3.33 6.33
C ASN A 75 -11.27 1.88 5.98
N ASP A 76 -10.84 0.96 6.86
CA ASP A 76 -11.16 -0.46 6.76
C ASP A 76 -12.68 -0.74 6.76
N ALA A 77 -13.48 0.15 7.37
CA ALA A 77 -14.94 0.02 7.38
C ALA A 77 -15.53 0.10 5.96
N LEU A 78 -15.08 1.03 5.13
CA LEU A 78 -15.52 1.13 3.74
C LEU A 78 -14.98 -0.01 2.88
N TRP A 79 -13.72 -0.41 3.11
CA TRP A 79 -13.10 -1.55 2.42
C TRP A 79 -13.82 -2.89 2.71
N HIS A 80 -14.27 -3.10 3.94
CA HIS A 80 -14.96 -4.33 4.36
C HIS A 80 -16.48 -4.28 4.21
N ALA A 81 -17.04 -3.20 3.67
CA ALA A 81 -18.47 -3.08 3.48
C ALA A 81 -18.97 -4.09 2.43
N VAL A 82 -19.84 -5.01 2.86
CA VAL A 82 -20.40 -6.06 1.98
C VAL A 82 -21.81 -5.71 1.46
N CYS A 83 -22.45 -4.71 2.04
CA CYS A 83 -23.80 -4.28 1.69
C CYS A 83 -23.94 -2.76 1.65
N LYS A 84 -25.01 -2.29 0.99
CA LYS A 84 -25.23 -0.87 0.70
C LYS A 84 -25.32 -0.01 1.95
N ASP A 85 -25.95 -0.50 3.00
CA ASP A 85 -26.08 0.18 4.29
C ASP A 85 -24.73 0.37 5.00
N GLN A 86 -23.88 -0.66 5.02
CA GLN A 86 -22.51 -0.55 5.55
C GLN A 86 -21.68 0.44 4.74
N TRP A 87 -21.80 0.39 3.41
CA TRP A 87 -21.11 1.30 2.52
C TRP A 87 -21.52 2.75 2.78
N LEU A 88 -22.83 3.03 2.80
CA LEU A 88 -23.36 4.37 3.06
C LEU A 88 -22.95 4.88 4.45
N SER A 89 -22.98 4.02 5.46
CA SER A 89 -22.54 4.37 6.82
C SER A 89 -21.05 4.77 6.85
N ALA A 90 -20.20 4.02 6.14
CA ALA A 90 -18.77 4.29 6.06
C ALA A 90 -18.44 5.52 5.21
N THR A 91 -19.24 5.86 4.19
CA THR A 91 -19.03 7.06 3.37
C THR A 91 -19.54 8.35 4.02
N THR A 92 -20.57 8.29 4.89
CA THR A 92 -21.21 9.48 5.48
C THR A 92 -20.37 10.16 6.57
N LYS A 93 -19.38 9.46 7.15
CA LYS A 93 -18.50 9.98 8.21
C LYS A 93 -17.36 10.89 7.72
N GLY A 94 -17.67 11.88 6.88
CA GLY A 94 -16.74 12.99 6.56
C GLY A 94 -15.51 12.58 5.74
N VAL A 95 -15.61 11.53 4.93
CA VAL A 95 -14.49 11.06 4.12
C VAL A 95 -14.28 12.03 2.95
N TYR A 96 -13.22 12.84 3.02
CA TYR A 96 -12.59 13.39 1.82
C TYR A 96 -12.11 12.18 0.99
N LEU A 97 -12.97 11.70 0.10
CA LEU A 97 -12.82 10.39 -0.53
C LEU A 97 -11.60 10.29 -1.44
N CYS A 98 -10.98 11.38 -1.88
CA CYS A 98 -9.61 11.44 -2.41
C CYS A 98 -9.45 12.83 -3.01
N ASN A 99 -8.41 13.57 -2.63
CA ASN A 99 -7.99 14.73 -3.40
C ASN A 99 -7.02 14.26 -4.48
N LEU A 100 -7.46 14.21 -5.73
CA LEU A 100 -6.64 13.76 -6.86
C LEU A 100 -5.41 14.65 -7.12
N ASN A 101 -5.41 15.88 -6.59
CA ASN A 101 -4.32 16.83 -6.74
C ASN A 101 -3.35 16.83 -5.55
N ASP A 102 -3.62 16.03 -4.51
CA ASP A 102 -2.78 15.94 -3.33
C ASP A 102 -2.03 14.61 -3.31
N ALA A 103 -0.71 14.70 -3.51
CA ALA A 103 0.18 13.54 -3.49
C ALA A 103 0.45 13.03 -2.06
N MET A 104 0.07 13.78 -1.01
CA MET A 104 0.25 13.42 0.41
C MET A 104 1.68 12.95 0.71
N GLU A 105 2.68 13.64 0.12
CA GLU A 105 4.07 13.17 0.14
C GLU A 105 4.65 13.06 1.55
N ASP A 106 4.20 13.93 2.46
CA ASP A 106 4.56 13.94 3.88
C ASP A 106 4.11 12.65 4.61
N GLN A 107 3.04 12.02 4.14
CA GLN A 107 2.43 10.83 4.75
C GLN A 107 2.90 9.51 4.13
N TRP A 108 3.83 9.55 3.17
CA TRP A 108 4.29 8.33 2.52
C TRP A 108 4.99 7.37 3.49
N ILE A 109 4.74 6.08 3.30
CA ILE A 109 5.38 4.99 4.04
C ILE A 109 6.91 5.09 3.95
N SER A 110 7.45 5.50 2.79
CA SER A 110 8.88 5.70 2.56
C SER A 110 9.53 6.69 3.54
N ASN A 111 8.80 7.68 4.04
CA ASN A 111 9.33 8.67 4.99
C ASN A 111 9.60 8.08 6.38
N SER A 112 8.98 6.94 6.68
CA SER A 112 9.15 6.19 7.93
C SER A 112 9.83 4.83 7.69
N ALA A 113 10.54 4.67 6.57
CA ALA A 113 11.13 3.39 6.17
C ALA A 113 12.03 2.77 7.27
N GLU A 114 12.76 3.59 8.01
CA GLU A 114 13.63 3.17 9.12
C GLU A 114 12.84 2.61 10.31
N LEU A 115 11.64 3.13 10.58
CA LEU A 115 10.77 2.69 11.68
C LEU A 115 9.99 1.42 11.32
N ILE A 116 9.67 1.23 10.04
CA ILE A 116 8.91 0.08 9.51
C ILE A 116 9.75 -1.20 9.47
N GLY A 117 11.08 -1.08 9.59
CA GLY A 117 11.97 -2.21 9.85
C GLY A 117 11.52 -3.05 11.06
N PHE A 118 10.98 -2.39 12.10
CA PHE A 118 10.64 -2.96 13.40
C PHE A 118 9.16 -3.36 13.58
N LEU A 119 8.24 -2.81 12.79
CA LEU A 119 6.79 -2.97 12.99
C LEU A 119 6.17 -4.23 12.35
N PHE A 120 6.93 -5.01 11.58
CA PHE A 120 6.50 -6.28 10.98
C PHE A 120 7.68 -7.26 10.76
#